data_AF-A0A1U7MQ26-F1
#
_entry.id   AF-A0A1U7MQ26-F1
#
_cell.length_a   1.000
_cell.length_b   1.000
_cell.length_c   1.000
_cell.angle_alpha   90.00
_cell.angle_beta   90.00
_cell.angle_gamma   90.00
#
_symmetry.space_group_name_H-M   'P 1'
#
loop_
_entity.id
_entity.type
_entity.pdbx_description
1 polymer ?
#
loop_
_entity_poly.entity_id
_entity_poly.type
_entity_poly.pdbx_seq_one_letter_code
_entity_poly.pdbx_strand_id
1 'polypeptide(L)'
;MVLLVTAWENYIEQAVEEAFDHVLIQVGGQPQLLSDHLQKVIQKEAQKSAWSVTGDGWRSVALAEVKSLVNDLNNAASGQVDALIAKALGIATFIDGVSWQSKSASSVRADLRSLVNEVRGEIVHKGTTPSALNLAGFSEWKNFVTKLVARTDAVLATGVASTYGAPPW
;
A
#
# COMPACT_ATOMS: atom_id res chain seq x y z
N MET A 1 17.23 1.09 -11.55
CA MET A 1 16.36 2.07 -10.88
C MET A 1 14.89 1.83 -11.18
N VAL A 2 14.46 1.79 -12.45
CA VAL A 2 13.08 1.40 -12.81
C VAL A 2 12.65 0.09 -12.14
N LEU A 3 13.51 -0.94 -12.15
CA LEU A 3 13.24 -2.21 -11.46
C LEU A 3 13.06 -2.08 -9.94
N LEU A 4 13.71 -1.12 -9.27
CA LEU A 4 13.53 -0.91 -7.83
C LEU A 4 12.19 -0.24 -7.53
N VAL A 5 11.76 0.68 -8.40
CA VAL A 5 10.43 1.32 -8.33
C VAL A 5 9.35 0.27 -8.57
N THR A 6 9.48 -0.54 -9.63
CA THR A 6 8.53 -1.62 -9.92
C THR A 6 8.51 -2.69 -8.82
N ALA A 7 9.66 -3.01 -8.23
CA ALA A 7 9.70 -3.93 -7.09
C ALA A 7 8.99 -3.37 -5.86
N TRP A 8 9.11 -2.06 -5.61
CA TRP A 8 8.39 -1.37 -4.53
C TRP A 8 6.88 -1.32 -4.78
N GLU A 9 6.45 -0.98 -6.00
CA GLU A 9 5.04 -0.98 -6.42
C GLU A 9 4.43 -2.37 -6.21
N ASN A 10 5.05 -3.39 -6.80
CA ASN A 10 4.60 -4.78 -6.69
C ASN A 10 4.58 -5.29 -5.22
N TYR A 11 5.55 -4.88 -4.40
CA TYR A 11 5.56 -5.23 -2.98
C TYR A 11 4.33 -4.64 -2.26
N ILE A 12 4.04 -3.34 -2.45
CA ILE A 12 2.87 -2.71 -1.81
C ILE A 12 1.57 -3.37 -2.27
N GLU A 13 1.45 -3.65 -3.57
CA GLU A 13 0.28 -4.32 -4.13
C GLU A 13 0.02 -5.67 -3.46
N GLN A 14 1.03 -6.54 -3.42
CA GLN A 14 0.92 -7.86 -2.79
C GLN A 14 0.68 -7.76 -1.28
N ALA A 15 1.40 -6.88 -0.58
CA ALA A 15 1.28 -6.73 0.86
C ALA A 15 -0.13 -6.25 1.28
N VAL A 16 -0.75 -5.37 0.49
CA VAL A 16 -2.13 -4.91 0.76
C VAL A 16 -3.14 -6.01 0.47
N GLU A 17 -2.98 -6.78 -0.62
CA GLU A 17 -3.87 -7.90 -0.92
C GLU A 17 -3.78 -8.99 0.17
N GLU A 18 -2.58 -9.40 0.56
CA GLU A 18 -2.36 -10.40 1.60
C GLU A 18 -2.89 -9.93 2.96
N ALA A 19 -2.61 -8.68 3.34
CA ALA A 19 -3.16 -8.10 4.55
C ALA A 19 -4.70 -8.06 4.51
N PHE A 20 -5.31 -7.76 3.36
CA PHE A 20 -6.75 -7.70 3.23
C PHE A 20 -7.41 -9.08 3.32
N ASP A 21 -6.80 -10.11 2.72
CA ASP A 21 -7.26 -11.49 2.87
C ASP A 21 -7.27 -11.90 4.35
N HIS A 22 -6.24 -11.51 5.11
CA HIS A 22 -6.22 -11.70 6.56
C HIS A 22 -7.34 -10.91 7.27
N VAL A 23 -7.56 -9.64 6.90
CA VAL A 23 -8.64 -8.81 7.46
C VAL A 23 -10.01 -9.47 7.27
N LEU A 24 -10.28 -10.06 6.10
CA LEU A 24 -11.55 -10.77 5.85
C LEU A 24 -11.77 -11.96 6.79
N ILE A 25 -10.69 -12.63 7.21
CA ILE A 25 -10.75 -13.71 8.20
C ILE A 25 -11.06 -13.13 9.58
N GLN A 26 -10.35 -12.08 10.00
CA GLN A 26 -10.53 -11.48 11.34
C GLN A 26 -11.89 -10.82 11.52
N VAL A 27 -12.37 -10.11 10.49
CA VAL A 27 -13.68 -9.47 10.49
C VAL A 27 -14.82 -10.50 10.54
N GLY A 28 -14.58 -11.73 10.07
CA GLY A 28 -15.58 -12.79 10.10
C GLY A 28 -16.85 -12.34 9.37
N GLY A 29 -18.01 -12.47 10.01
CA GLY A 29 -19.32 -12.10 9.45
C GLY A 29 -19.74 -10.64 9.62
N GLN A 30 -18.81 -9.72 9.94
CA GLN A 30 -19.14 -8.36 10.40
C GLN A 30 -18.63 -7.27 9.45
N PRO A 31 -19.24 -7.05 8.27
CA PRO A 31 -18.76 -6.08 7.27
C PRO A 31 -18.60 -4.64 7.80
N GLN A 32 -19.29 -4.27 8.88
CA GLN A 32 -19.15 -2.99 9.56
C GLN A 32 -17.78 -2.76 10.23
N LEU A 33 -16.94 -3.78 10.35
CA LEU A 33 -15.57 -3.64 10.87
C LEU A 33 -14.55 -3.32 9.77
N LEU A 34 -14.94 -3.41 8.49
CA LEU A 34 -14.09 -2.99 7.38
C LEU A 34 -13.87 -1.47 7.39
N SER A 35 -12.94 -0.99 6.56
CA SER A 35 -12.75 0.44 6.36
C SER A 35 -14.05 1.14 5.93
N ASP A 36 -14.20 2.42 6.28
CA ASP A 36 -15.35 3.24 5.89
C ASP A 36 -15.58 3.27 4.37
N HIS A 37 -14.49 3.20 3.58
CA HIS A 37 -14.56 3.13 2.13
C HIS A 37 -15.26 1.85 1.68
N LEU A 38 -14.83 0.69 2.18
CA LEU A 38 -15.41 -0.60 1.82
C LEU A 38 -16.86 -0.73 2.31
N GLN A 39 -17.17 -0.23 3.50
CA GLN A 39 -18.55 -0.19 3.98
C GLN A 39 -19.47 0.58 3.02
N LYS A 40 -19.02 1.74 2.52
CA LYS A 40 -19.78 2.54 1.54
C LYS A 40 -19.93 1.82 0.20
N VAL A 41 -18.90 1.12 -0.26
CA VAL A 41 -18.95 0.34 -1.50
C VAL A 41 -19.97 -0.80 -1.38
N ILE A 42 -19.93 -1.55 -0.27
CA ILE A 42 -20.90 -2.62 0.01
C ILE A 42 -22.32 -2.06 0.10
N GLN A 43 -22.53 -0.94 0.79
CA GLN A 43 -23.85 -0.31 0.88
C GLN A 43 -24.38 0.14 -0.49
N LYS A 44 -23.52 0.74 -1.32
CA LYS A 44 -23.87 1.15 -2.68
C LYS A 44 -24.23 -0.05 -3.56
N GLU A 45 -23.54 -1.18 -3.38
CA GLU A 45 -23.85 -2.40 -4.13
C GLU A 45 -25.15 -3.05 -3.65
N ALA A 46 -25.40 -3.05 -2.33
CA ALA A 46 -26.65 -3.51 -1.74
C ALA A 46 -27.88 -2.71 -2.25
N GLN A 47 -27.73 -1.41 -2.52
CA GLN A 47 -28.78 -0.57 -3.09
C GLN A 47 -29.13 -0.95 -4.53
N LYS A 48 -28.16 -1.47 -5.30
CA LYS A 48 -28.40 -1.94 -6.68
C LYS A 48 -28.97 -3.35 -6.69
N SER A 49 -28.43 -4.22 -5.85
CA SER A 49 -28.82 -5.61 -5.74
C SER A 49 -28.61 -6.09 -4.31
N ALA A 50 -29.68 -6.14 -3.52
CA ALA A 50 -29.60 -6.61 -2.14
C ALA A 50 -29.01 -8.03 -2.06
N TRP A 51 -29.31 -8.88 -3.06
CA TRP A 51 -28.84 -10.25 -3.15
C TRP A 51 -27.32 -10.37 -3.32
N SER A 52 -26.66 -9.42 -3.99
CA SER A 52 -25.22 -9.50 -4.25
C SER A 52 -24.36 -9.36 -3.00
N VAL A 53 -24.91 -8.83 -1.92
CA VAL A 53 -24.20 -8.65 -0.64
C VAL A 53 -24.65 -9.64 0.45
N THR A 54 -25.67 -10.45 0.19
CA THR A 54 -26.17 -11.44 1.17
C THR A 54 -25.17 -12.58 1.41
N GLY A 55 -25.20 -13.16 2.62
CA GLY A 55 -24.28 -14.23 3.01
C GLY A 55 -22.83 -13.78 2.90
N ASP A 56 -22.06 -14.44 2.04
CA ASP A 56 -20.65 -14.11 1.78
C ASP A 56 -20.45 -13.17 0.58
N GLY A 57 -21.53 -12.71 -0.06
CA GLY A 57 -21.49 -11.85 -1.25
C GLY A 57 -20.75 -10.53 -1.01
N TRP A 58 -20.91 -9.93 0.18
CA TRP A 58 -20.19 -8.70 0.54
C TRP A 58 -18.66 -8.88 0.57
N ARG A 59 -18.14 -10.08 0.89
CA ARG A 59 -16.70 -10.35 0.83
C ARG A 59 -16.18 -10.29 -0.59
N SER A 60 -16.96 -10.81 -1.54
CA SER A 60 -16.62 -10.76 -2.96
C SER A 60 -16.61 -9.31 -3.47
N VAL A 61 -17.58 -8.50 -3.04
CA VAL A 61 -17.63 -7.06 -3.36
C VAL A 61 -16.41 -6.33 -2.79
N ALA A 62 -16.07 -6.58 -1.53
CA ALA A 62 -14.94 -5.93 -0.87
C ALA A 62 -13.60 -6.34 -1.48
N LEU A 63 -13.41 -7.64 -1.78
CA LEU A 63 -12.21 -8.15 -2.44
C LEU A 63 -12.05 -7.59 -3.85
N ALA A 64 -13.15 -7.50 -4.62
CA ALA A 64 -13.12 -6.90 -5.95
C ALA A 64 -12.72 -5.40 -5.90
N GLU A 65 -13.23 -4.67 -4.90
CA GLU A 65 -12.86 -3.26 -4.70
C GLU A 65 -11.39 -3.12 -4.32
N VAL A 66 -10.87 -3.91 -3.38
CA VAL A 66 -9.44 -3.86 -3.00
C VAL A 66 -8.55 -4.20 -4.20
N LYS A 67 -8.89 -5.24 -4.96
CA LYS A 67 -8.17 -5.56 -6.21
C LYS A 67 -8.21 -4.41 -7.21
N SER A 68 -9.34 -3.71 -7.33
CA SER A 68 -9.42 -2.51 -8.19
C SER A 68 -8.49 -1.41 -7.69
N LEU A 69 -8.51 -1.11 -6.39
CA LEU A 69 -7.66 -0.07 -5.78
C LEU A 69 -6.17 -0.38 -5.95
N VAL A 70 -5.79 -1.65 -5.82
CA VAL A 70 -4.42 -2.15 -6.03
C VAL A 70 -4.02 -2.01 -7.49
N ASN A 71 -4.86 -2.47 -8.44
CA ASN A 71 -4.59 -2.32 -9.87
C ASN A 71 -4.53 -0.85 -10.33
N ASP A 72 -5.25 0.05 -9.65
CA ASP A 72 -5.24 1.48 -9.92
C ASP A 72 -4.00 2.20 -9.34
N LEU A 73 -3.13 1.49 -8.61
CA LEU A 73 -1.88 2.02 -8.05
C LEU A 73 -0.82 2.23 -9.15
N ASN A 74 -1.05 3.24 -10.00
CA ASN A 74 -0.15 3.57 -11.11
C ASN A 74 1.20 4.18 -10.68
N ASN A 75 1.29 4.60 -9.41
CA ASN A 75 2.44 5.28 -8.81
C ASN A 75 2.41 5.08 -7.29
N ALA A 76 3.33 4.27 -6.75
CA ALA A 76 3.44 4.01 -5.32
C ALA A 76 4.24 5.07 -4.54
N ALA A 77 4.05 6.35 -4.85
CA ALA A 77 4.54 7.44 -4.01
C ALA A 77 3.78 7.48 -2.67
N SER A 78 4.37 8.12 -1.66
CA SER A 78 3.91 8.04 -0.28
C SER A 78 2.43 8.38 -0.08
N GLY A 79 1.92 9.39 -0.79
CA GLY A 79 0.52 9.82 -0.67
C GLY A 79 -0.47 8.79 -1.25
N GLN A 80 -0.10 8.15 -2.36
CA GLN A 80 -0.89 7.11 -3.00
C GLN A 80 -0.90 5.83 -2.15
N VAL A 81 0.24 5.47 -1.56
CA VAL A 81 0.33 4.34 -0.62
C VAL A 81 -0.53 4.58 0.62
N ASP A 82 -0.43 5.77 1.25
CA ASP A 82 -1.28 6.15 2.38
C ASP A 82 -2.78 6.08 2.01
N ALA A 83 -3.16 6.56 0.82
CA ALA A 83 -4.54 6.52 0.35
C ALA A 83 -5.05 5.10 0.08
N LEU A 84 -4.22 4.24 -0.52
CA LEU A 84 -4.55 2.83 -0.76
C LEU A 84 -4.79 2.10 0.56
N ILE A 85 -3.84 2.19 1.49
CA ILE A 85 -3.91 1.52 2.80
C ILE A 85 -5.10 2.03 3.62
N ALA A 86 -5.37 3.33 3.61
CA ALA A 86 -6.52 3.89 4.31
C ALA A 86 -7.85 3.37 3.73
N LYS A 87 -7.97 3.27 2.39
CA LYS A 87 -9.18 2.75 1.73
C LYS A 87 -9.34 1.25 1.90
N ALA A 88 -8.28 0.46 1.80
CA ALA A 88 -8.35 -0.99 1.86
C ALA A 88 -8.45 -1.51 3.31
N LEU A 89 -7.66 -0.93 4.23
CA LEU A 89 -7.45 -1.46 5.58
C LEU A 89 -7.90 -0.50 6.69
N GLY A 90 -8.36 0.71 6.37
CA GLY A 90 -8.79 1.69 7.37
C GLY A 90 -7.65 2.30 8.20
N ILE A 91 -6.40 2.05 7.83
CA ILE A 91 -5.22 2.56 8.56
C ILE A 91 -4.81 3.90 7.96
N ALA A 92 -5.04 4.98 8.71
CA ALA A 92 -4.65 6.33 8.30
C ALA A 92 -3.18 6.63 8.62
N THR A 93 -2.58 7.57 7.89
CA THR A 93 -1.22 8.09 8.16
C THR A 93 -0.14 6.99 8.25
N PHE A 94 -0.26 5.96 7.41
CA PHE A 94 0.58 4.76 7.46
C PHE A 94 2.09 5.09 7.35
N ILE A 95 2.47 5.93 6.39
CA ILE A 95 3.88 6.29 6.16
C ILE A 95 4.49 7.07 7.34
N ASP A 96 3.67 7.70 8.21
CA ASP A 96 4.19 8.34 9.43
C ASP A 96 4.85 7.36 10.39
N GLY A 97 4.42 6.09 10.39
CA GLY A 97 5.04 5.02 11.17
C GLY A 97 6.37 4.52 10.58
N VAL A 98 6.64 4.81 9.30
CA VAL A 98 7.79 4.25 8.58
C VAL A 98 9.02 5.14 8.77
N SER A 99 9.86 4.77 9.74
CA SER A 99 11.10 5.48 10.07
C SER A 99 12.18 4.56 10.65
N TRP A 100 13.43 5.05 10.72
CA TRP A 100 14.53 4.36 11.40
C TRP A 100 15.56 5.37 11.94
N GLN A 101 16.55 4.90 12.71
CA GLN A 101 17.48 5.73 13.49
C GLN A 101 18.08 6.94 12.74
N SER A 102 18.32 6.82 11.43
CA SER A 102 18.92 7.86 10.60
C SER A 102 17.94 8.49 9.60
N LYS A 103 16.64 8.19 9.69
CA LYS A 103 15.64 8.61 8.71
C LYS A 103 14.27 8.80 9.34
N SER A 104 13.85 10.06 9.45
CA SER A 104 12.51 10.44 9.89
C SER A 104 11.46 10.04 8.84
N ALA A 105 10.21 9.92 9.26
CA ALA A 105 9.09 9.68 8.33
C ALA A 105 8.99 10.76 7.24
N SER A 106 9.27 12.03 7.58
CA SER A 106 9.32 13.13 6.60
C SER A 106 10.42 12.93 5.54
N SER A 107 11.61 12.46 5.94
CA SER A 107 12.69 12.12 5.01
C SER A 107 12.34 10.88 4.18
N VAL A 108 11.72 9.87 4.77
CA VAL A 108 11.22 8.69 4.03
C VAL A 108 10.22 9.11 2.95
N ARG A 109 9.27 9.99 3.26
CA ARG A 109 8.31 10.53 2.28
C ARG A 109 9.01 11.27 1.14
N ALA A 110 9.95 12.16 1.47
CA ALA A 110 10.68 12.93 0.47
C ALA A 110 11.45 12.01 -0.47
N ASP A 111 12.16 11.02 0.08
CA ASP A 111 13.01 10.13 -0.70
C ASP A 111 12.21 9.11 -1.50
N LEU A 112 11.07 8.63 -0.96
CA LEU A 112 10.13 7.80 -1.72
C LEU A 112 9.52 8.60 -2.89
N ARG A 113 9.15 9.87 -2.65
CA ARG A 113 8.67 10.76 -3.72
C ARG A 113 9.73 10.97 -4.79
N SER A 114 10.99 11.19 -4.42
CA SER A 114 12.10 11.35 -5.36
C SER A 114 12.33 10.05 -6.16
N LEU A 115 12.36 8.90 -5.48
CA LEU A 115 12.50 7.58 -6.12
C LEU A 115 11.42 7.32 -7.18
N VAL A 116 10.15 7.57 -6.84
CA VAL A 116 9.03 7.20 -7.72
C VAL A 116 8.76 8.26 -8.80
N ASN A 117 8.90 9.55 -8.50
CA ASN A 117 8.56 10.61 -9.46
C ASN A 117 9.76 11.11 -10.25
N GLU A 118 10.90 11.33 -9.59
CA GLU A 118 12.06 11.97 -10.22
C GLU A 118 12.92 10.91 -10.92
N VAL A 119 13.26 9.81 -10.25
CA VAL A 119 14.12 8.78 -10.84
C VAL A 119 13.39 7.99 -11.95
N ARG A 120 12.07 7.74 -11.81
CA ARG A 120 11.27 7.17 -12.91
C ARG A 120 11.10 8.18 -14.05
N GLY A 121 10.84 9.46 -13.74
CA GLY A 121 10.63 10.52 -14.74
C GLY A 121 11.88 10.89 -15.54
N GLU A 122 13.05 10.96 -14.90
CA GLU A 122 14.32 11.29 -15.56
C GLU A 122 14.77 10.21 -16.56
N ILE A 123 14.57 8.94 -16.21
CA ILE A 123 14.86 7.81 -17.11
C ILE A 123 13.90 7.83 -18.31
N VAL A 124 12.62 8.16 -18.08
CA VAL A 124 11.56 8.14 -19.10
C VAL A 124 11.57 9.37 -20.01
N HIS A 125 12.06 10.54 -19.56
CA HIS A 125 11.98 11.78 -20.35
C HIS A 125 13.33 12.32 -20.87
N LYS A 126 14.48 12.00 -20.27
CA LYS A 126 15.73 12.67 -20.64
C LYS A 126 16.74 11.81 -21.40
N GLY A 127 16.59 10.48 -21.45
CA GLY A 127 17.52 9.58 -22.16
C GLY A 127 18.99 9.71 -21.73
N THR A 128 19.25 10.43 -20.64
CA THR A 128 20.57 10.74 -20.10
C THR A 128 20.62 10.16 -18.71
N THR A 129 21.67 9.39 -18.44
CA THR A 129 22.01 8.85 -17.14
C THR A 129 22.21 10.03 -16.18
N PRO A 130 21.34 10.28 -15.19
CA PRO A 130 21.67 11.20 -14.11
C PRO A 130 23.05 10.84 -13.56
N SER A 131 23.87 11.83 -13.24
CA SER A 131 25.23 11.65 -12.68
C SER A 131 25.27 10.81 -11.38
N ALA A 132 24.09 10.50 -10.82
CA ALA A 132 23.83 9.59 -9.70
C ALA A 132 23.68 8.09 -10.06
N LEU A 133 23.71 7.71 -11.34
CA LEU A 133 23.71 6.31 -11.79
C LEU A 133 25.13 5.73 -11.83
N ASN A 134 25.87 5.89 -10.73
CA ASN A 134 27.05 5.09 -10.46
C ASN A 134 26.68 3.93 -9.52
N LEU A 135 27.55 2.93 -9.39
CA LEU A 135 27.30 1.74 -8.57
C LEU A 135 27.00 2.09 -7.11
N ALA A 136 27.58 3.19 -6.60
CA ALA A 136 27.34 3.67 -5.24
C ALA A 136 25.91 4.18 -5.08
N GLY A 137 25.44 5.06 -5.97
CA GLY A 137 24.05 5.55 -5.95
C GLY A 137 23.03 4.43 -6.12
N PHE A 138 23.31 3.41 -6.94
CA PHE A 138 22.47 2.20 -7.00
C PHE A 138 22.43 1.43 -5.69
N SER A 139 23.58 1.25 -5.04
CA SER A 139 23.67 0.55 -3.76
C SER A 139 22.92 1.29 -2.64
N GLU A 140 22.98 2.63 -2.63
CA GLU A 140 22.23 3.47 -1.70
C GLU A 140 20.71 3.32 -1.89
N TRP A 141 20.23 3.41 -3.12
CA TRP A 141 18.80 3.22 -3.42
C TRP A 141 18.31 1.81 -3.10
N LYS A 142 19.12 0.78 -3.40
CA LYS A 142 18.82 -0.60 -3.01
C LYS A 142 18.68 -0.72 -1.48
N ASN A 143 19.65 -0.19 -0.72
CA ASN A 143 19.60 -0.22 0.74
C ASN A 143 18.38 0.55 1.29
N PHE A 144 18.06 1.70 0.69
CA PHE A 144 16.86 2.46 1.03
C PHE A 144 15.59 1.62 0.84
N VAL A 145 15.40 1.02 -0.34
CA VAL A 145 14.20 0.19 -0.63
C VAL A 145 14.14 -1.04 0.27
N THR A 146 15.26 -1.71 0.53
CA THR A 146 15.29 -2.86 1.47
C THR A 146 14.83 -2.46 2.87
N LYS A 147 15.32 -1.32 3.39
CA LYS A 147 14.87 -0.81 4.70
C LYS A 147 13.44 -0.33 4.67
N LEU A 148 13.02 0.29 3.57
CA LEU A 148 11.65 0.75 3.37
C LEU A 148 10.68 -0.42 3.47
N VAL A 149 10.90 -1.49 2.69
CA VAL A 149 10.11 -2.73 2.72
C VAL A 149 10.04 -3.28 4.14
N ALA A 150 11.19 -3.52 4.80
CA ALA A 150 11.20 -4.10 6.15
C ALA A 150 10.46 -3.25 7.19
N ARG A 151 10.47 -1.92 7.05
CA ARG A 151 9.76 -1.01 7.96
C ARG A 151 8.28 -0.91 7.63
N THR A 152 7.92 -0.83 6.35
CA THR A 152 6.55 -0.90 5.87
C THR A 152 5.88 -2.17 6.36
N ASP A 153 6.57 -3.30 6.25
CA ASP A 153 6.10 -4.61 6.71
C ASP A 153 5.72 -4.61 8.20
N ALA A 154 6.64 -4.15 9.05
CA ALA A 154 6.43 -4.07 10.49
C ALA A 154 5.30 -3.09 10.87
N VAL A 155 5.21 -1.95 10.20
CA VAL A 155 4.16 -0.95 10.44
C VAL A 155 2.81 -1.49 9.99
N LEU A 156 2.75 -2.20 8.86
CA LEU A 156 1.53 -2.77 8.32
C LEU A 156 1.02 -3.88 9.23
N ALA A 157 1.89 -4.80 9.64
CA ALA A 157 1.52 -5.84 10.59
C ALA A 157 1.02 -5.27 11.91
N THR A 158 1.68 -4.23 12.43
CA THR A 158 1.25 -3.54 13.66
C THR A 158 -0.09 -2.83 13.48
N GLY A 159 -0.29 -2.15 12.35
CA GLY A 159 -1.53 -1.43 12.04
C GLY A 159 -2.71 -2.38 11.90
N VAL A 160 -2.54 -3.49 11.17
CA VAL A 160 -3.56 -4.52 11.01
C VAL A 160 -3.86 -5.19 12.37
N ALA A 161 -2.85 -5.54 13.15
CA ALA A 161 -3.05 -6.12 14.48
C ALA A 161 -3.79 -5.15 15.43
N SER A 162 -3.49 -3.86 15.36
CA SER A 162 -4.14 -2.85 16.20
C SER A 162 -5.61 -2.63 15.82
N THR A 163 -5.93 -2.70 14.54
CA THR A 163 -7.30 -2.47 14.02
C THR A 163 -8.15 -3.74 14.07
N TYR A 164 -7.57 -4.90 13.78
CA TYR A 164 -8.28 -6.16 13.54
C TYR A 164 -7.93 -7.29 14.53
N GLY A 165 -6.99 -7.08 15.44
CA GLY A 165 -6.70 -7.97 16.57
C GLY A 165 -5.57 -8.99 16.36
N ALA A 166 -5.09 -9.19 15.13
CA ALA A 166 -3.95 -10.07 14.83
C ALA A 166 -3.15 -9.55 13.62
N PRO A 167 -1.83 -9.78 13.57
CA PRO A 167 -1.02 -9.41 12.42
C PRO A 167 -1.26 -10.40 11.25
N PRO A 168 -1.11 -9.94 10.00
CA PRO A 168 -1.27 -10.76 8.80
C PRO A 168 -0.18 -11.82 8.63
N TRP A 169 1.02 -11.56 9.17
CA TRP A 169 2.18 -12.46 9.21
C TRP A 169 2.98 -12.30 10.51
#